data_AF-A0A942S9E1-F1
#
_entry.id   AF-A0A942S9E1-F1
#
_cell.length_a   1.000
_cell.length_b   1.000
_cell.length_c   1.000
_cell.angle_alpha   90.00
_cell.angle_beta   90.00
_cell.angle_gamma   90.00
#
_symmetry.space_group_name_H-M   'P 1'
#
loop_
_entity.id
_entity.type
_entity.pdbx_description
1 polymer ?
#
loop_
_entity_poly.entity_id
_entity_poly.type
_entity_poly.pdbx_seq_one_letter_code
_entity_poly.pdbx_strand_id
1 'polypeptide(L)'
;MLAIQLAFAATLAPFINILFAMGEELGWRGFLLPKLLPLGEWKALLLSGAIWGMWHAPAIALHGHNFPEHPYLGVLVMIVGCMLLGVIFGWLYLKTRSPWAPALAHGAFNAIGPAAIIFLNPEGLDLALAGNPLGLAGWIPMALIIAALVALNQLPASEATEA
;
A
#
# COMPACT_ATOMS: atom_id res chain seq x y z
N MET A 1 -24.78 3.37 -13.44
CA MET A 1 -24.35 2.82 -12.13
C MET A 1 -22.83 2.75 -12.03
N LEU A 2 -22.14 2.14 -13.01
CA LEU A 2 -20.67 2.02 -13.03
C LEU A 2 -19.91 3.36 -12.94
N ALA A 3 -20.21 4.32 -13.82
CA ALA A 3 -19.55 5.63 -13.82
C ALA A 3 -19.73 6.39 -12.50
N ILE A 4 -20.87 6.20 -11.82
CA ILE A 4 -21.16 6.82 -10.52
C ILE A 4 -20.34 6.15 -9.41
N GLN A 5 -20.19 4.83 -9.42
CA GLN A 5 -19.35 4.10 -8.47
C GLN A 5 -17.87 4.46 -8.63
N LEU A 6 -17.37 4.55 -9.86
CA LEU A 6 -15.99 4.97 -10.14
C LEU A 6 -15.78 6.44 -9.75
N ALA A 7 -16.73 7.32 -10.06
CA ALA A 7 -16.66 8.72 -9.63
C ALA A 7 -16.64 8.84 -8.10
N PHE A 8 -17.48 8.08 -7.39
CA PHE A 8 -17.50 8.07 -5.93
C PHE A 8 -16.20 7.50 -5.34
N ALA A 9 -15.70 6.38 -5.87
CA ALA A 9 -14.44 5.76 -5.46
C ALA A 9 -13.22 6.67 -5.68
N ALA A 10 -13.23 7.48 -6.75
CA ALA A 10 -12.17 8.41 -7.08
C ALA A 10 -12.26 9.76 -6.35
N THR A 11 -13.43 10.13 -5.80
CA THR A 11 -13.67 11.45 -5.21
C THR A 11 -13.96 11.40 -3.72
N LEU A 12 -15.13 10.90 -3.31
CA LEU A 12 -15.60 10.96 -1.92
C LEU A 12 -15.07 9.83 -1.04
N ALA A 13 -14.96 8.61 -1.59
CA ALA A 13 -14.53 7.44 -0.82
C ALA A 13 -13.14 7.57 -0.18
N PRO A 14 -12.11 8.19 -0.81
CA PRO A 14 -10.82 8.39 -0.19
C PRO A 14 -10.88 9.23 1.09
N PHE A 15 -11.73 10.26 1.13
CA PHE A 15 -11.90 11.12 2.31
C PHE A 15 -12.70 10.48 3.45
N ILE A 16 -13.50 9.47 3.14
CA ILE A 16 -14.16 8.65 4.18
C ILE A 16 -13.15 7.64 4.72
N ASN A 17 -12.42 6.96 3.82
CA ASN A 17 -11.45 5.95 4.17
C ASN A 17 -10.21 6.52 4.88
N ILE A 18 -9.89 7.80 4.70
CA ILE A 18 -8.77 8.44 5.40
C ILE A 18 -8.87 8.32 6.92
N LEU A 19 -10.09 8.30 7.49
CA LEU A 19 -10.28 8.18 8.94
C LEU A 19 -9.82 6.81 9.46
N PHE A 20 -10.09 5.75 8.69
CA PHE A 20 -9.64 4.40 9.01
C PHE A 20 -8.15 4.23 8.71
N ALA A 21 -7.71 4.70 7.55
CA ALA A 21 -6.31 4.65 7.14
C ALA A 21 -5.39 5.47 8.07
N MET A 22 -5.88 6.56 8.65
CA MET A 22 -5.11 7.40 9.57
C MET A 22 -4.63 6.61 10.80
N GLY A 23 -5.47 5.73 11.36
CA GLY A 23 -5.07 4.90 12.50
C GLY A 23 -3.85 4.04 12.19
N GLU A 24 -3.83 3.44 11.00
CA GLU A 24 -2.69 2.66 10.51
C GLU A 24 -1.48 3.56 10.20
N GLU A 25 -1.67 4.64 9.44
CA GLU A 25 -0.55 5.50 9.03
C GLU A 25 0.13 6.21 10.21
N LEU A 26 -0.60 6.57 11.26
CA LEU A 26 0.01 7.08 12.50
C LEU A 26 0.94 6.05 13.15
N GLY A 27 0.55 4.77 13.16
CA GLY A 27 1.37 3.67 13.68
C GLY A 27 2.57 3.37 12.78
N TRP A 28 2.33 3.15 11.48
CA TRP A 28 3.36 2.68 10.56
C TRP A 28 4.32 3.79 10.12
N ARG A 29 3.79 4.95 9.74
CA ARG A 29 4.58 6.06 9.17
C ARG A 29 4.87 7.12 10.24
N GLY A 30 3.91 7.39 11.11
CA GLY A 30 4.08 8.36 12.19
C GLY A 30 4.99 7.90 13.33
N PHE A 31 4.99 6.59 13.65
CA PHE A 31 5.73 6.05 14.80
C PHE A 31 6.83 5.05 14.43
N LEU A 32 6.50 3.99 13.68
CA LEU A 32 7.44 2.90 13.41
C LEU A 32 8.55 3.32 12.44
N LEU A 33 8.20 3.92 11.30
CA LEU A 33 9.17 4.31 10.28
C LEU A 33 10.29 5.23 10.83
N PRO A 34 10.00 6.32 11.59
CA PRO A 34 11.03 7.17 12.17
C PRO A 34 12.00 6.42 13.10
N LYS A 35 11.53 5.40 13.82
CA LYS A 35 12.36 4.56 14.69
C LYS A 35 13.26 3.60 13.91
N LEU A 36 12.88 3.25 12.68
CA LEU A 36 13.67 2.39 11.81
C LEU A 36 14.66 3.17 10.93
N LEU A 37 14.46 4.48 10.70
CA LEU A 37 15.34 5.33 9.89
C LEU A 37 16.84 5.26 10.25
N PRO A 38 17.26 5.10 11.53
CA PRO A 38 18.68 4.92 11.87
C PRO A 38 19.35 3.69 11.22
N LEU A 39 18.59 2.73 10.69
CA LEU A 39 19.11 1.58 9.95
C LEU A 39 19.44 1.92 8.48
N GLY A 40 19.13 3.13 8.03
CA GLY A 40 19.16 3.56 6.64
C GLY A 40 17.75 3.54 6.02
N GLU A 41 17.46 4.52 5.16
CA GLU A 41 16.11 4.77 4.66
C GLU A 41 15.48 3.57 3.95
N TRP A 42 16.23 2.94 3.03
CA TRP A 42 15.74 1.74 2.32
C TRP A 42 15.40 0.60 3.26
N LYS A 43 16.25 0.33 4.26
CA LYS A 43 15.98 -0.72 5.25
C LYS A 43 14.76 -0.36 6.08
N ALA A 44 14.62 0.91 6.48
CA ALA A 44 13.49 1.39 7.25
C ALA A 44 12.16 1.24 6.50
N LEU A 45 12.12 1.66 5.23
CA LEU A 45 10.94 1.56 4.38
C LEU A 45 10.52 0.09 4.16
N LEU A 46 11.48 -0.78 3.82
CA LEU A 46 11.22 -2.19 3.56
C LEU A 46 10.80 -2.94 4.83
N LEU A 47 11.46 -2.70 5.97
CA LEU A 47 11.11 -3.32 7.24
C LEU A 47 9.73 -2.84 7.74
N SER A 48 9.44 -1.54 7.63
CA SER A 48 8.13 -0.98 7.98
C SER A 48 7.03 -1.64 7.15
N GLY A 49 7.21 -1.73 5.83
CA GLY A 49 6.26 -2.39 4.93
C GLY A 49 6.11 -3.89 5.20
N ALA A 50 7.19 -4.61 5.51
CA ALA A 50 7.14 -6.03 5.84
C ALA A 50 6.39 -6.30 7.16
N ILE A 51 6.62 -5.47 8.19
CA ILE A 51 5.89 -5.55 9.47
C ILE A 51 4.40 -5.27 9.25
N TRP A 52 4.07 -4.25 8.45
CA TRP A 52 2.69 -3.93 8.10
C TRP A 52 2.01 -5.08 7.33
N GLY A 53 2.68 -5.70 6.37
CA GLY A 53 2.15 -6.87 5.68
C GLY A 53 1.95 -8.07 6.60
N MET A 54 2.90 -8.33 7.51
CA MET A 54 2.80 -9.39 8.52
C MET A 54 1.65 -9.16 9.50
N TRP A 55 1.32 -7.90 9.81
CA TRP A 55 0.18 -7.57 10.68
C TRP A 55 -1.16 -8.11 10.15
N HIS A 56 -1.28 -8.29 8.83
CA HIS A 56 -2.48 -8.88 8.21
C HIS A 56 -2.53 -10.41 8.32
N ALA A 57 -1.42 -11.08 8.67
CA ALA A 57 -1.30 -12.53 8.58
C ALA A 57 -2.41 -13.29 9.33
N PRO A 58 -2.84 -12.92 10.56
CA PRO A 58 -3.93 -13.62 11.24
C PRO A 58 -5.27 -13.51 10.49
N ALA A 59 -5.60 -12.32 9.98
CA ALA A 59 -6.84 -12.09 9.24
C ALA A 59 -6.88 -12.87 7.92
N ILE A 60 -5.73 -12.98 7.24
CA ILE A 60 -5.61 -13.73 5.99
C ILE A 60 -5.65 -15.25 6.29
N ALA A 61 -4.82 -15.73 7.22
CA ALA A 61 -4.67 -17.17 7.48
C ALA A 61 -5.93 -17.79 8.10
N LEU A 62 -6.67 -17.04 8.92
CA LEU A 62 -7.86 -17.55 9.60
C LEU A 62 -9.15 -17.30 8.81
N HIS A 63 -9.28 -16.12 8.19
CA HIS A 63 -10.54 -15.67 7.58
C HIS A 63 -10.44 -15.44 6.06
N GLY A 64 -9.29 -15.71 5.44
CA GLY A 64 -9.12 -15.50 4.01
C GLY A 64 -9.17 -14.04 3.58
N HIS A 65 -8.90 -13.09 4.47
CA HIS A 65 -8.95 -11.66 4.15
C HIS A 65 -8.11 -11.36 2.89
N ASN A 66 -8.70 -10.73 1.88
CA ASN A 66 -8.10 -10.43 0.57
C ASN A 66 -7.63 -11.63 -0.29
N PHE A 67 -7.50 -12.83 0.30
CA PHE A 67 -7.00 -14.04 -0.35
C PHE A 67 -7.78 -15.29 0.12
N PRO A 68 -9.11 -15.38 -0.12
CA PRO A 68 -9.93 -16.46 0.43
C PRO A 68 -9.59 -17.84 -0.12
N GLU A 69 -9.14 -17.93 -1.36
CA GLU A 69 -8.76 -19.17 -2.04
C GLU A 69 -7.35 -19.63 -1.67
N HIS A 70 -6.50 -18.70 -1.23
CA HIS A 70 -5.07 -18.92 -1.00
C HIS A 70 -4.58 -18.27 0.30
N PRO A 71 -5.12 -18.61 1.47
CA PRO A 71 -4.85 -17.87 2.71
C PRO A 71 -3.38 -17.89 3.14
N TYR A 72 -2.66 -19.01 3.00
CA TYR A 72 -1.25 -19.08 3.40
C TYR A 72 -0.31 -18.38 2.41
N LEU A 73 -0.51 -18.60 1.11
CA LEU A 73 0.26 -17.92 0.07
C LEU A 73 -0.06 -16.42 0.04
N GLY A 74 -1.31 -16.06 0.33
CA GLY A 74 -1.80 -14.70 0.47
C GLY A 74 -1.06 -13.90 1.53
N VAL A 75 -0.58 -14.53 2.61
CA VAL A 75 0.28 -13.86 3.60
C VAL A 75 1.59 -13.39 2.96
N LEU A 76 2.26 -14.25 2.21
CA LEU A 76 3.50 -13.89 1.53
C LEU A 76 3.26 -12.78 0.49
N VAL A 77 2.16 -12.90 -0.26
CA VAL A 77 1.79 -11.93 -1.29
C VAL A 77 1.46 -10.58 -0.67
N MET A 78 0.73 -10.57 0.45
CA MET A 78 0.44 -9.38 1.23
C MET A 78 1.72 -8.72 1.74
N ILE A 79 2.67 -9.48 2.27
CA ILE A 79 3.95 -8.94 2.75
C ILE A 79 4.68 -8.19 1.63
N VAL A 80 4.81 -8.80 0.46
CA VAL A 80 5.47 -8.16 -0.68
C VAL A 80 4.68 -6.94 -1.17
N GLY A 81 3.36 -7.03 -1.26
CA GLY A 81 2.49 -5.90 -1.61
C GLY A 81 2.63 -4.72 -0.65
N CYS A 82 2.60 -4.97 0.66
CA CYS A 82 2.80 -3.96 1.69
C CYS A 82 4.24 -3.41 1.74
N MET A 83 5.25 -4.19 1.36
CA MET A 83 6.61 -3.67 1.20
C MET A 83 6.67 -2.64 0.06
N LEU A 84 6.10 -2.96 -1.10
CA LEU A 84 6.08 -2.04 -2.25
C LEU A 84 5.24 -0.80 -1.96
N LEU A 85 3.98 -0.97 -1.55
CA LEU A 85 3.10 0.14 -1.22
C LEU A 85 3.65 0.95 -0.04
N GLY A 86 4.29 0.27 0.91
CA GLY A 86 4.88 0.89 2.08
C GLY A 86 6.09 1.77 1.78
N VAL A 87 6.88 1.46 0.74
CA VAL A 87 7.90 2.36 0.21
C VAL A 87 7.25 3.65 -0.32
N ILE A 88 6.15 3.55 -1.07
CA ILE A 88 5.46 4.71 -1.66
C ILE A 88 4.84 5.59 -0.56
N PHE A 89 4.14 5.00 0.42
CA PHE A 89 3.57 5.76 1.54
C PHE A 89 4.64 6.32 2.47
N GLY A 90 5.71 5.55 2.72
CA GLY A 90 6.85 6.03 3.47
C GLY A 90 7.53 7.21 2.79
N TRP A 91 7.69 7.18 1.46
CA TRP A 91 8.18 8.31 0.68
C TRP A 91 7.30 9.56 0.83
N LEU A 92 5.97 9.41 0.70
CA LEU A 92 5.02 10.51 0.92
C LEU A 92 5.17 11.10 2.32
N TYR A 93 5.27 10.25 3.34
CA TYR A 93 5.49 10.69 4.72
C TYR A 93 6.81 11.44 4.86
N LEU A 94 7.93 10.92 4.34
CA LEU A 94 9.24 11.54 4.48
C LEU A 94 9.33 12.89 3.77
N LYS A 95 8.68 13.05 2.60
CA LYS A 95 8.62 14.31 1.87
C LYS A 95 7.71 15.35 2.51
N THR A 96 6.58 14.94 3.08
CA THR A 96 5.59 15.87 3.64
C THR A 96 5.72 16.08 5.15
N ARG A 97 6.43 15.19 5.84
CA ARG A 97 6.48 15.05 7.30
C ARG A 97 5.10 15.07 7.96
N SER A 98 4.11 14.55 7.26
CA SER A 98 2.71 14.57 7.66
C SER A 98 2.07 13.20 7.43
N PRO A 99 1.33 12.65 8.41
CA PRO A 99 0.61 11.39 8.23
C PRO A 99 -0.62 11.55 7.31
N TRP A 100 -1.08 12.78 7.06
CA TRP A 100 -2.27 13.03 6.23
C TRP A 100 -2.07 12.65 4.76
N ALA A 101 -0.88 12.91 4.21
CA ALA A 101 -0.57 12.56 2.82
C ALA A 101 -0.60 11.04 2.56
N PRO A 102 0.14 10.20 3.32
CA PRO A 102 0.02 8.75 3.16
C PRO A 102 -1.36 8.22 3.56
N ALA A 103 -2.05 8.82 4.55
CA ALA A 103 -3.39 8.37 4.93
C ALA A 103 -4.42 8.61 3.82
N LEU A 104 -4.34 9.74 3.12
CA LEU A 104 -5.21 10.00 1.96
C LEU A 104 -4.90 9.01 0.83
N ALA A 105 -3.63 8.77 0.54
CA ALA A 105 -3.20 7.82 -0.48
C ALA A 105 -3.65 6.38 -0.15
N HIS A 106 -3.53 5.97 1.11
CA HIS A 106 -4.01 4.70 1.63
C HIS A 106 -5.55 4.61 1.54
N GLY A 107 -6.27 5.65 1.96
CA GLY A 107 -7.72 5.71 1.83
C GLY A 107 -8.19 5.59 0.37
N ALA A 108 -7.49 6.23 -0.56
CA ALA A 108 -7.73 6.11 -2.00
C ALA A 108 -7.45 4.70 -2.51
N PHE A 109 -6.34 4.09 -2.10
CA PHE A 109 -6.01 2.71 -2.46
C PHE A 109 -7.10 1.73 -2.01
N ASN A 110 -7.58 1.86 -0.77
CA ASN A 110 -8.66 1.01 -0.24
C ASN A 110 -10.01 1.28 -0.91
N ALA A 111 -10.26 2.50 -1.40
CA ALA A 111 -11.49 2.83 -2.13
C ALA A 111 -11.52 2.25 -3.55
N ILE A 112 -10.39 2.29 -4.25
CA ILE A 112 -10.28 1.86 -5.65
C ILE A 112 -10.04 0.35 -5.75
N GLY A 113 -9.35 -0.23 -4.78
CA GLY A 113 -8.91 -1.62 -4.84
C GLY A 113 -10.00 -2.67 -5.09
N PRO A 114 -11.11 -2.66 -4.34
CA PRO A 114 -12.24 -3.56 -4.58
C PRO A 114 -12.93 -3.31 -5.93
N ALA A 115 -12.95 -2.07 -6.42
CA ALA A 115 -13.55 -1.74 -7.71
C ALA A 115 -12.75 -2.37 -8.88
N ALA A 116 -11.42 -2.37 -8.82
CA ALA A 116 -10.57 -2.98 -9.85
C ALA A 116 -10.79 -4.50 -9.98
N ILE A 117 -11.00 -5.21 -8.88
CA ILE A 117 -11.25 -6.66 -8.85
C ILE A 117 -12.59 -7.02 -9.51
N ILE A 118 -13.63 -6.21 -9.29
CA ILE A 118 -15.00 -6.47 -9.81
C ILE A 118 -15.07 -6.29 -11.34
N PHE A 119 -14.32 -5.35 -11.90
CA PHE A 119 -14.34 -5.07 -13.34
C PHE A 119 -13.27 -5.82 -14.14
N LEU A 120 -12.28 -6.36 -13.41
CA LEU A 120 -11.33 -7.41 -13.78
C LEU A 120 -11.90 -8.50 -14.69
N ASN A 121 -12.95 -9.15 -14.16
CA ASN A 121 -13.16 -10.60 -14.13
C ASN A 121 -13.00 -11.31 -15.49
N PRO A 122 -11.76 -11.65 -15.90
CA PRO A 122 -11.53 -12.49 -17.06
C PRO A 122 -11.68 -13.93 -16.58
N GLU A 123 -12.42 -14.75 -17.33
CA GLU A 123 -12.49 -16.19 -17.04
C GLU A 123 -11.06 -16.78 -16.92
N GLY A 124 -10.78 -17.45 -15.80
CA GLY A 124 -9.50 -18.12 -15.54
C GLY A 124 -8.41 -17.29 -14.84
N LEU A 125 -8.65 -16.02 -14.47
CA LEU A 125 -7.72 -15.26 -13.63
C LEU A 125 -8.01 -15.53 -12.15
N ASP A 126 -6.98 -15.95 -11.40
CA ASP A 126 -7.05 -15.98 -9.94
C ASP A 126 -7.15 -14.54 -9.42
N LEU A 127 -8.36 -14.10 -9.12
CA LEU A 127 -8.63 -12.73 -8.68
C LEU A 127 -8.02 -12.43 -7.31
N ALA A 128 -7.79 -13.44 -6.47
CA ALA A 128 -7.16 -13.26 -5.17
C ALA A 128 -5.66 -12.98 -5.32
N LEU A 129 -4.95 -13.73 -6.17
CA LEU A 129 -3.50 -13.53 -6.34
C LEU A 129 -3.15 -12.51 -7.43
N ALA A 130 -3.84 -12.54 -8.57
CA ALA A 130 -3.52 -11.72 -9.73
C ALA A 130 -4.44 -10.50 -9.88
N GLY A 131 -5.70 -10.57 -9.46
CA GLY A 131 -6.64 -9.43 -9.55
C GLY A 131 -6.50 -8.41 -8.41
N ASN A 132 -5.93 -8.83 -7.29
CA ASN A 132 -5.80 -8.00 -6.10
C ASN A 132 -4.77 -6.88 -6.32
N PRO A 133 -5.09 -5.60 -6.01
CA PRO A 133 -4.13 -4.50 -6.08
C PRO A 133 -2.90 -4.65 -5.18
N LEU A 134 -2.97 -5.46 -4.11
CA LEU A 134 -1.81 -5.86 -3.30
C LEU A 134 -1.15 -7.16 -3.80
N GLY A 135 -1.79 -7.82 -4.75
CA GLY A 135 -1.31 -9.02 -5.44
C GLY A 135 -0.44 -8.71 -6.65
N LEU A 136 -0.19 -9.74 -7.45
CA LEU A 136 0.82 -9.76 -8.50
C LEU A 136 0.62 -8.66 -9.55
N ALA A 137 -0.61 -8.38 -9.98
CA ALA A 137 -0.84 -7.33 -10.97
C ALA A 137 -0.56 -5.93 -10.41
N GLY A 138 -0.80 -5.71 -9.13
CA GLY A 138 -0.52 -4.43 -8.47
C GLY A 138 0.97 -4.19 -8.20
N TRP A 139 1.77 -5.24 -8.11
CA TRP A 139 3.22 -5.10 -7.90
C TRP A 139 3.91 -4.38 -9.05
N ILE A 140 3.47 -4.62 -10.29
CA ILE A 140 4.06 -4.01 -11.48
C ILE A 140 3.97 -2.46 -11.42
N PRO A 141 2.77 -1.84 -11.32
CA PRO A 141 2.69 -0.38 -11.24
C PRO A 141 3.38 0.18 -9.99
N MET A 142 3.33 -0.51 -8.85
CA MET A 142 4.05 -0.05 -7.65
C MET A 142 5.57 -0.07 -7.85
N ALA A 143 6.12 -1.15 -8.42
CA ALA A 143 7.54 -1.24 -8.73
C ALA A 143 7.98 -0.20 -9.77
N LEU A 144 7.13 0.09 -10.77
CA LEU A 144 7.38 1.17 -11.74
C LEU A 144 7.38 2.55 -11.06
N ILE A 145 6.46 2.82 -10.15
CA ILE A 145 6.45 4.06 -9.36
C ILE A 145 7.73 4.17 -8.53
N ILE A 146 8.12 3.11 -7.82
CA ILE A 146 9.35 3.10 -7.02
C ILE A 146 10.57 3.34 -7.92
N ALA A 147 10.67 2.64 -9.06
CA ALA A 147 11.76 2.83 -10.01
C ALA A 147 11.81 4.26 -10.56
N ALA A 148 10.65 4.86 -10.84
CA ALA A 148 10.57 6.26 -11.25
C ALA A 148 11.03 7.21 -10.13
N LEU A 149 10.63 6.97 -8.88
CA LEU A 149 11.09 7.76 -7.74
C LEU A 149 12.61 7.69 -7.56
N VAL A 150 13.22 6.52 -7.77
CA VAL A 150 14.68 6.35 -7.76
C VAL A 150 15.32 7.09 -8.93
N ALA A 151 14.83 6.89 -10.16
CA ALA A 151 15.36 7.54 -11.35
C ALA A 151 15.28 9.08 -11.30
N LEU A 152 14.28 9.60 -10.59
CA LEU A 152 14.06 11.03 -10.38
C LEU A 152 14.77 11.57 -9.12
N ASN A 153 15.62 10.78 -8.46
CA ASN A 153 16.32 11.13 -7.21
C ASN A 153 15.37 11.59 -6.09
N GLN A 154 14.15 11.06 -6.06
CA GLN A 154 13.17 11.31 -5.00
C GLN A 154 13.30 10.30 -3.85
N LEU A 155 13.95 9.17 -4.08
CA LEU A 155 14.33 8.16 -3.09
C LEU A 155 15.83 7.85 -3.21
N PRO A 156 16.58 7.79 -2.08
CA PRO A 156 16.16 8.08 -0.71
C PRO A 156 15.81 9.57 -0.51
N ALA A 157 14.73 9.85 0.21
CA ALA A 157 14.16 11.16 0.45
C ALA A 157 14.90 11.99 1.52
N SER A 158 15.64 11.34 2.42
CA SER A 158 16.38 11.96 3.53
C SER A 158 17.67 12.66 3.08
N GLU A 159 18.33 12.17 2.03
CA GLU A 159 19.57 12.77 1.49
C GLU A 159 19.31 14.07 0.73
N ALA A 160 18.10 14.27 0.19
CA ALA A 160 17.74 15.46 -0.58
C ALA A 160 17.52 16.73 0.28
N THR A 161 17.62 16.64 1.61
CA THR A 161 17.42 17.77 2.55
C THR A 161 18.71 18.42 3.04
N GLU A 162 19.89 17.96 2.59
CA GLU A 162 21.19 18.53 2.96
C GLU A 162 21.86 19.38 1.85
N ALA A 163 21.15 19.72 0.77
CA ALA A 163 21.61 20.64 -0.29
C ALA A 163 20.83 21.95 -0.26
#